data_AF-A0A101GDP5-F1
#
_entry.id   AF-A0A101GDP5-F1
#
_cell.length_a   1.000
_cell.length_b   1.000
_cell.length_c   1.000
_cell.angle_alpha   90.00
_cell.angle_beta   90.00
_cell.angle_gamma   90.00
#
_symmetry.space_group_name_H-M   'P 1'
#
loop_
_entity.id
_entity.type
_entity.pdbx_description
1 polymer ?
#
loop_
_entity_poly.entity_id
_entity_poly.type
_entity_poly.pdbx_seq_one_letter_code
_entity_poly.pdbx_strand_id
1 'polypeptide(L)'
;MSAGSDGYGHLIRKAAVVLWAVAFLIVGAKAEAGVTVSGVPEWLEAPVKRSLEAVWKEVVQRSSPGRERVVELVAKRLFPGLDIREIRGFGEDLFVYFDTRESERLSWNVVVKKPELPGFLERPFLEDASGLETAA
;
A
#
# COMPACT_ATOMS: atom_id res chain seq x y z
N MET A 1 54.39 23.38 -32.42
CA MET A 1 53.81 22.89 -31.15
C MET A 1 52.40 23.45 -31.04
N SER A 2 51.38 22.67 -31.38
CA SER A 2 49.98 22.97 -31.03
C SER A 2 49.19 21.68 -31.11
N ALA A 3 49.08 20.98 -30.00
CA ALA A 3 48.23 19.81 -29.83
C ALA A 3 47.76 19.85 -28.37
N GLY A 4 46.47 20.13 -28.16
CA GLY A 4 45.95 20.16 -26.79
C GLY A 4 44.59 20.81 -26.56
N SER A 5 43.86 21.26 -27.59
CA SER A 5 42.54 21.91 -27.37
C SER A 5 41.33 21.08 -27.81
N ASP A 6 41.50 20.03 -28.63
CA ASP A 6 40.37 19.32 -29.23
C ASP A 6 39.79 18.20 -28.35
N GLY A 7 40.57 17.68 -27.40
CA GLY A 7 40.15 16.60 -26.50
C GLY A 7 39.14 17.05 -25.44
N TYR A 8 39.31 18.24 -24.88
CA TYR A 8 38.48 18.74 -23.77
C TYR A 8 37.05 19.04 -24.20
N GLY A 9 36.83 19.56 -25.41
CA GLY A 9 35.49 19.86 -25.93
C GLY A 9 34.62 18.61 -26.11
N HIS A 10 35.24 17.48 -26.49
CA HIS A 10 34.54 16.21 -26.64
C HIS A 10 34.20 15.56 -25.29
N LEU A 11 35.05 15.76 -24.28
CA LEU A 11 34.82 15.28 -22.91
C LEU A 11 33.72 16.09 -22.22
N ILE A 12 33.74 17.43 -22.37
CA ILE A 12 32.71 18.33 -21.83
C ILE A 12 31.35 18.06 -22.47
N ARG A 13 31.29 17.84 -23.79
CA ARG A 13 30.04 17.47 -24.49
C ARG A 13 29.50 16.11 -24.03
N LYS A 14 30.36 15.10 -23.87
CA LYS A 14 29.95 13.79 -23.34
C LYS A 14 29.40 13.90 -21.91
N ALA A 15 30.06 14.67 -21.05
CA ALA A 15 29.60 14.91 -19.69
C ALA A 15 28.25 15.64 -19.64
N ALA A 16 28.05 16.65 -20.49
CA ALA A 16 26.78 17.37 -20.59
C ALA A 16 25.63 16.49 -21.07
N VAL A 17 25.87 15.59 -22.04
CA VAL A 17 24.86 14.63 -22.53
C VAL A 17 24.48 13.62 -21.45
N VAL A 18 25.45 13.11 -20.69
CA VAL A 18 25.18 12.20 -19.56
C VAL A 18 24.38 12.89 -18.46
N LEU A 19 24.76 14.11 -18.08
CA LEU A 19 24.01 14.89 -17.08
C LEU A 19 22.57 15.16 -17.52
N TRP A 20 22.36 15.50 -18.79
CA TRP A 20 21.02 15.67 -19.36
C TRP A 20 20.21 14.37 -19.38
N ALA A 21 20.82 13.26 -19.77
CA ALA A 21 20.16 11.95 -19.76
C ALA A 21 19.74 11.52 -18.35
N VAL A 22 20.61 11.74 -17.34
CA VAL A 22 20.30 11.47 -15.93
C VAL A 22 19.18 12.38 -15.43
N ALA A 23 19.23 13.68 -15.74
CA ALA A 23 18.16 14.61 -15.37
C ALA A 23 16.81 14.21 -16.02
N PHE A 24 16.82 13.76 -17.27
CA PHE A 24 15.61 13.32 -17.97
C PHE A 24 15.04 12.01 -17.39
N LEU A 25 15.91 11.09 -16.94
CA LEU A 25 15.49 9.88 -16.23
C LEU A 25 14.89 10.18 -14.85
N ILE A 26 15.46 11.15 -14.12
CA ILE A 26 14.95 11.58 -12.81
C ILE A 26 13.62 12.32 -12.95
N VAL A 27 13.46 13.15 -13.98
CA VAL A 27 12.21 13.90 -14.24
C VAL A 27 11.12 12.99 -14.85
N GLY A 28 11.51 11.97 -15.62
CA GLY A 28 10.58 11.00 -16.22
C GLY A 28 10.08 9.93 -15.24
N ALA A 29 10.80 9.71 -14.14
CA ALA A 29 10.28 8.95 -13.01
C ALA A 29 9.18 9.78 -12.34
N LYS A 30 7.93 9.53 -12.71
CA LYS A 30 6.80 9.93 -11.85
C LYS A 30 7.09 9.35 -10.47
N ALA A 31 7.29 10.22 -9.48
CA ALA A 31 7.26 9.80 -8.10
C ALA A 31 5.92 9.08 -7.92
N GLU A 32 5.98 7.76 -7.71
CA GLU A 32 4.77 7.06 -7.31
C GLU A 32 4.49 7.51 -5.89
N ALA A 33 3.38 8.21 -5.72
CA ALA A 33 2.84 8.58 -4.42
C ALA A 33 2.87 7.35 -3.48
N GLY A 34 3.78 7.35 -2.50
CA GLY A 34 4.04 6.19 -1.68
C GLY A 34 3.05 6.12 -0.52
N VAL A 35 2.30 5.02 -0.40
CA VAL A 35 1.47 4.77 0.78
C VAL A 35 2.14 3.74 1.67
N THR A 36 2.36 4.12 2.93
CA THR A 36 2.83 3.23 3.98
C THR A 36 1.71 2.99 4.98
N VAL A 37 1.41 1.71 5.21
CA VAL A 37 0.40 1.25 6.16
C VAL A 37 1.08 0.50 7.28
N SER A 38 0.64 0.73 8.51
CA SER A 38 1.16 0.04 9.70
C SER A 38 0.05 -0.16 10.73
N GLY A 39 0.24 -1.12 11.64
CA GLY A 39 -0.73 -1.42 12.70
C GLY A 39 -1.94 -2.24 12.24
N VAL A 40 -1.83 -2.96 11.13
CA VAL A 40 -2.84 -3.93 10.66
C VAL A 40 -2.27 -5.35 10.71
N PRO A 41 -3.12 -6.39 10.83
CA PRO A 41 -2.69 -7.77 10.64
C PRO A 41 -2.02 -7.99 9.29
N GLU A 42 -1.01 -8.86 9.22
CA GLU A 42 -0.21 -9.11 8.00
C GLU A 42 -1.08 -9.50 6.79
N TRP A 43 -2.11 -10.31 7.01
CA TRP A 43 -3.05 -10.73 5.97
C TRP A 43 -3.91 -9.57 5.41
N LEU A 44 -4.02 -8.44 6.12
CA LEU A 44 -4.73 -7.23 5.69
C LEU A 44 -3.82 -6.16 5.11
N GLU A 45 -2.51 -6.23 5.32
CA GLU A 45 -1.59 -5.13 4.96
C GLU A 45 -1.65 -4.81 3.46
N ALA A 46 -1.46 -5.83 2.62
CA ALA A 46 -1.47 -5.67 1.16
C ALA A 46 -2.80 -5.14 0.59
N PRO A 47 -3.98 -5.70 0.95
CA PRO A 47 -5.25 -5.16 0.47
C PRO A 47 -5.53 -3.74 0.98
N VAL A 48 -5.26 -3.44 2.25
CA VAL A 48 -5.45 -2.09 2.82
C VAL A 48 -4.56 -1.08 2.08
N LYS A 49 -3.28 -1.39 1.92
CA LYS A 49 -2.33 -0.55 1.20
C LYS A 49 -2.79 -0.24 -0.22
N ARG A 50 -3.13 -1.27 -1.01
CA ARG A 50 -3.57 -1.08 -2.40
C ARG A 50 -4.83 -0.20 -2.51
N SER A 51 -5.79 -0.37 -1.60
CA SER A 51 -6.99 0.47 -1.57
C SER A 51 -6.66 1.93 -1.26
N LEU A 52 -5.80 2.18 -0.26
CA LEU A 52 -5.40 3.53 0.11
C LEU A 52 -4.53 4.21 -0.95
N GLU A 53 -3.64 3.47 -1.62
CA GLU A 53 -2.87 3.95 -2.78
C GLU A 53 -3.78 4.47 -3.89
N ALA A 54 -4.83 3.71 -4.23
CA ALA A 54 -5.77 4.13 -5.26
C ALA A 54 -6.49 5.45 -4.89
N VAL A 55 -6.93 5.57 -3.64
CA VAL A 55 -7.60 6.80 -3.15
C VAL A 55 -6.61 7.97 -3.11
N TRP A 56 -5.41 7.75 -2.58
CA TRP A 56 -4.40 8.78 -2.44
C TRP A 56 -3.95 9.34 -3.79
N LYS A 57 -3.71 8.45 -4.76
CA LYS A 57 -3.38 8.82 -6.14
C LYS A 57 -4.44 9.73 -6.78
N GLU A 58 -5.72 9.47 -6.52
CA GLU A 58 -6.83 10.29 -7.03
C GLU A 58 -6.86 11.67 -6.35
N VAL A 59 -6.64 11.73 -5.04
CA VAL A 59 -6.73 12.99 -4.29
C VAL A 59 -5.49 13.87 -4.50
N VAL A 60 -4.29 13.29 -4.62
CA VAL A 60 -3.05 14.01 -4.94
C VAL A 60 -3.12 14.67 -6.31
N GLN A 61 -3.64 13.98 -7.33
CA GLN A 61 -3.83 14.56 -8.67
C GLN A 61 -4.71 15.81 -8.68
N ARG A 62 -5.64 15.91 -7.71
CA ARG A 62 -6.58 17.04 -7.60
C ARG A 62 -6.07 18.20 -6.75
N SER A 63 -4.84 18.14 -6.20
CA SER A 63 -4.23 19.19 -5.35
C SER A 63 -5.20 19.82 -4.34
N SER A 64 -6.00 18.98 -3.66
CA SER A 64 -7.09 19.45 -2.82
C SER A 64 -6.65 19.69 -1.37
N PRO A 65 -6.97 20.84 -0.77
CA PRO A 65 -6.82 21.06 0.67
C PRO A 65 -7.61 20.01 1.46
N GLY A 66 -7.04 19.45 2.53
CA GLY A 66 -7.72 18.47 3.37
C GLY A 66 -7.80 17.06 2.77
N ARG A 67 -6.91 16.73 1.83
CA ARG A 67 -6.76 15.41 1.21
C ARG A 67 -6.67 14.26 2.22
N GLU A 68 -5.98 14.46 3.34
CA GLU A 68 -5.85 13.48 4.41
C GLU A 68 -7.22 13.17 5.04
N ARG A 69 -8.10 14.17 5.15
CA ARG A 69 -9.46 14.01 5.68
C ARG A 69 -10.35 13.19 4.74
N VAL A 70 -10.16 13.36 3.42
CA VAL A 70 -10.85 12.53 2.42
C VAL A 70 -10.41 11.08 2.53
N VAL A 71 -9.10 10.84 2.61
CA VAL A 71 -8.57 9.49 2.81
C VAL A 71 -9.07 8.89 4.12
N GLU A 72 -9.06 9.64 5.21
CA GLU A 72 -9.58 9.19 6.51
C GLU A 72 -11.05 8.75 6.41
N LEU A 73 -11.89 9.55 5.74
CA LEU A 73 -13.30 9.23 5.54
C LEU A 73 -13.48 7.95 4.73
N VAL A 74 -12.72 7.79 3.64
CA VAL A 74 -12.80 6.60 2.79
C VAL A 74 -12.26 5.37 3.52
N ALA A 75 -11.14 5.50 4.23
CA ALA A 75 -10.53 4.43 5.01
C ALA A 75 -11.49 3.91 6.09
N LYS A 76 -12.14 4.79 6.84
CA LYS A 76 -13.18 4.42 7.83
C LYS A 76 -14.36 3.66 7.21
N ARG A 77 -14.69 3.95 5.95
CA ARG A 77 -15.78 3.28 5.24
C ARG A 77 -15.38 1.92 4.66
N LEU A 78 -14.15 1.82 4.14
CA LEU A 78 -13.63 0.57 3.57
C LEU A 78 -13.25 -0.44 4.65
N PHE A 79 -12.78 0.05 5.80
CA PHE A 79 -12.25 -0.77 6.88
C PHE A 79 -12.94 -0.44 8.21
N PRO A 80 -14.24 -0.74 8.35
CA PRO A 80 -15.03 -0.34 9.52
C PRO A 80 -14.61 -1.00 10.84
N GLY A 81 -13.79 -2.05 10.79
CA GLY A 81 -13.23 -2.71 11.98
C GLY A 81 -11.78 -2.31 12.28
N LEU A 82 -11.23 -1.32 11.58
CA LEU A 82 -9.90 -0.80 11.83
C LEU A 82 -9.99 0.66 12.29
N ASP A 83 -9.44 0.93 13.46
CA ASP A 83 -9.32 2.28 13.98
C ASP A 83 -8.10 2.97 13.37
N ILE A 84 -8.26 4.23 12.93
CA ILE A 84 -7.14 5.03 12.43
C ILE A 84 -6.58 5.84 13.60
N ARG A 85 -5.36 5.55 14.01
CA ARG A 85 -4.65 6.31 15.04
C ARG A 85 -4.06 7.59 14.50
N GLU A 86 -3.48 7.51 13.29
CA GLU A 86 -2.77 8.63 12.68
C GLU A 86 -2.79 8.55 11.16
N ILE A 87 -2.95 9.70 10.52
CA ILE A 87 -2.81 9.89 9.08
C ILE A 87 -1.97 11.13 8.81
N ARG A 88 -0.91 10.99 8.01
CA ARG A 88 0.01 12.09 7.67
C ARG A 88 0.38 12.04 6.20
N GLY A 89 0.11 13.14 5.49
CA GLY A 89 0.56 13.35 4.12
C GLY A 89 1.83 14.21 4.07
N PHE A 90 2.87 13.76 3.36
CA PHE A 90 4.10 14.52 3.12
C PHE A 90 4.37 14.59 1.62
N GLY A 91 4.13 15.74 0.99
CA GLY A 91 4.26 15.85 -0.46
C GLY A 91 3.29 14.90 -1.16
N GLU A 92 3.83 13.92 -1.89
CA GLU A 92 3.08 12.85 -2.55
C GLU A 92 3.00 11.56 -1.73
N ASP A 93 3.60 11.49 -0.55
CA ASP A 93 3.57 10.30 0.30
C ASP A 93 2.48 10.38 1.37
N LEU A 94 1.95 9.22 1.75
CA LEU A 94 0.95 9.05 2.79
C LEU A 94 1.38 7.98 3.79
N PHE A 95 1.32 8.33 5.07
CA PHE A 95 1.54 7.41 6.17
C PHE A 95 0.24 7.23 6.93
N VAL A 96 -0.20 5.98 7.08
CA VAL A 96 -1.40 5.63 7.84
C VAL A 96 -1.02 4.61 8.92
N TYR A 97 -1.35 4.92 10.16
CA TYR A 97 -1.20 4.03 11.29
C TYR A 97 -2.58 3.65 11.82
N PHE A 98 -2.88 2.35 11.79
CA PHE A 98 -4.09 1.79 12.39
C PHE A 98 -3.81 1.36 13.83
N ASP A 99 -4.79 1.52 14.70
CA ASP A 99 -4.75 0.96 16.05
C ASP A 99 -5.20 -0.50 16.01
N THR A 100 -4.45 -1.38 16.68
CA THR A 100 -4.77 -2.81 16.81
C THR A 100 -5.70 -3.08 18.00
N ARG A 101 -5.95 -2.10 18.86
CA ARG A 101 -6.66 -2.27 20.13
C ARG A 101 -8.16 -2.54 20.01
N GLU A 102 -8.79 -2.23 18.88
CA GLU A 102 -10.22 -2.48 18.69
C GLU A 102 -10.50 -3.88 18.11
N SER A 103 -9.55 -4.49 17.38
CA SER A 103 -9.62 -5.90 16.98
C SER A 103 -9.76 -6.85 18.17
N GLU A 104 -9.26 -6.46 19.35
CA GLU A 104 -9.41 -7.22 20.61
C GLU A 104 -10.81 -7.09 21.24
N ARG A 105 -11.64 -6.13 20.83
CA ARG A 105 -13.00 -5.91 21.35
C ARG A 105 -14.10 -6.57 20.54
N LEU A 106 -13.79 -7.04 19.34
CA LEU A 106 -14.72 -7.78 18.51
C LEU A 106 -14.83 -9.21 19.06
N SER A 107 -15.66 -9.39 20.09
CA SER A 107 -16.03 -10.70 20.66
C SER A 107 -16.95 -11.47 19.72
N TRP A 108 -16.49 -11.70 18.50
CA TRP A 108 -17.27 -12.41 17.50
C TRP A 108 -17.33 -13.87 17.91
N ASN A 109 -18.52 -14.32 18.31
CA ASN A 109 -18.78 -15.73 18.52
C ASN A 109 -19.05 -16.36 17.14
N VAL A 110 -18.03 -17.00 16.58
CA VAL A 110 -18.14 -17.70 15.31
C VAL A 110 -18.66 -19.11 15.59
N VAL A 111 -19.92 -19.36 15.23
CA VAL A 111 -20.50 -20.70 15.27
C VAL A 111 -20.39 -21.33 13.89
N VAL A 112 -19.43 -22.25 13.72
CA VAL A 112 -19.34 -23.06 12.50
C VAL A 112 -20.29 -24.26 12.64
N LYS A 113 -21.31 -24.33 11.78
CA LYS A 113 -22.21 -25.50 11.71
C LYS A 113 -21.87 -26.32 10.48
N LYS A 114 -21.61 -27.62 10.67
CA LYS A 114 -21.51 -28.58 9.57
C LYS A 114 -22.85 -28.61 8.81
N PRO A 115 -22.87 -28.39 7.48
CA PRO A 115 -24.07 -28.58 6.68
C PRO A 115 -24.42 -30.07 6.55
N GLU A 116 -25.67 -30.38 6.23
CA GLU A 116 -26.04 -31.75 5.84
C GLU A 116 -25.38 -32.08 4.50
N LEU A 117 -24.45 -33.03 4.52
CA LEU A 117 -23.67 -33.43 3.36
C LEU A 117 -24.02 -34.88 2.98
N PRO A 118 -24.19 -35.18 1.68
CA PRO A 118 -24.19 -36.55 1.20
C PRO A 118 -22.93 -37.30 1.65
N GLY A 119 -23.05 -38.60 1.95
CA GLY A 119 -21.95 -39.41 2.52
C GLY A 119 -20.62 -39.36 1.76
N PHE A 120 -20.65 -39.16 0.44
CA PHE A 120 -19.44 -39.06 -0.38
C PHE A 120 -18.64 -37.76 -0.18
N LEU A 121 -19.27 -36.72 0.39
CA LEU A 121 -18.64 -35.43 0.69
C LEU A 121 -18.14 -35.33 2.15
N GLU A 122 -18.47 -36.29 3.01
CA GLU A 122 -18.13 -36.19 4.43
C GLU A 122 -16.62 -36.24 4.69
N ARG A 123 -15.88 -37.16 4.05
CA ARG A 123 -14.43 -37.24 4.24
C ARG A 123 -13.67 -36.03 3.69
N PRO A 124 -13.90 -35.61 2.42
CA PRO A 124 -13.25 -34.40 1.90
C PRO A 124 -13.51 -33.16 2.76
N PHE A 125 -14.75 -32.99 3.22
CA PHE A 125 -15.11 -31.87 4.09
C PHE A 125 -14.37 -31.90 5.44
N LEU A 126 -14.25 -33.07 6.07
CA LEU A 126 -13.52 -33.20 7.34
C LEU A 126 -12.02 -32.94 7.18
N GLU A 127 -11.42 -33.37 6.07
CA GLU A 127 -10.02 -33.07 5.76
C GLU A 127 -9.79 -31.56 5.60
N ASP A 128 -10.65 -30.86 4.85
CA ASP A 128 -10.58 -29.41 4.66
C ASP A 128 -10.87 -28.63 5.96
N ALA A 129 -11.81 -29.11 6.78
CA ALA A 129 -12.24 -28.46 8.02
C ALA A 129 -11.27 -28.68 9.19
N SER A 130 -10.33 -29.62 9.09
CA SER A 130 -9.45 -30.04 10.19
C SER A 130 -8.58 -28.92 10.79
N GLY A 131 -8.39 -27.81 10.07
CA GLY A 131 -7.67 -26.63 10.55
C GLY A 131 -8.53 -25.67 11.39
N LEU A 132 -9.85 -25.84 11.44
CA LEU A 132 -10.79 -24.91 12.07
C LEU A 132 -10.98 -25.15 13.57
N GLU A 133 -10.61 -26.33 14.08
CA GLU A 133 -10.68 -26.68 15.51
C GLU A 133 -9.65 -25.98 16.40
N THR A 134 -8.59 -25.38 15.84
CA THR A 134 -7.49 -24.78 16.63
C THR A 134 -7.64 -23.27 16.86
N ALA A 135 -8.67 -22.64 16.28
CA ALA A 135 -8.83 -21.19 16.26
C ALA A 135 -9.92 -20.65 17.22
N ALA A 136 -10.45 -21.49 18.12
CA ALA A 136 -11.51 -21.15 19.07
C ALA A 136 -10.99 -20.94 20.50
#